data_AF-A0A1Y1XEU2-F1
#
_entry.id   AF-A0A1Y1XEU2-F1
#
_cell.length_a   1.000
_cell.length_b   1.000
_cell.length_c   1.000
_cell.angle_alpha   90.00
_cell.angle_beta   90.00
_cell.angle_gamma   90.00
#
_symmetry.space_group_name_H-M   'P 1'
#
loop_
_entity.id
_entity.type
_entity.pdbx_description
1 polymer ?
#
loop_
_entity_poly.entity_id
_entity_poly.type
_entity_poly.pdbx_seq_one_letter_code
_entity_poly.pdbx_strand_id
1 'polypeptide(L)'
;MYYNTTLILILFLLYIYFVKSIHLNSIVFEYYDLGLYTQLTKDFNDYSIKNNLNITLELTVFSQTNSTVLTNGDRVTIQTLLANKSKRYDIYLYILTHIPEYGEHLMDLKEYVSPDIIKLYSTEIFNETCYYNDKIPVNFSFSVLYSNTKLLNKYNCTIPEIWEEFLNTLQIVLEEERKLNNTNLSGYTGLFGDDEGGSNTIYEMLYSYRKSVELPYPDLKSPEATNALDKDNDSIYGLIYFIILTTLSLLVVLSSFVIN
;
A
#
# COMPACT_ATOMS: atom_id res chain seq x y z
N MET A 1 -59.57 -14.40 18.10
CA MET A 1 -58.21 -13.93 18.47
C MET A 1 -57.10 -14.70 17.76
N TYR A 2 -57.14 -16.03 17.64
CA TYR A 2 -56.06 -16.82 17.01
C TYR A 2 -55.73 -16.50 15.55
N TYR A 3 -56.73 -16.14 14.73
CA TYR A 3 -56.53 -15.86 13.30
C TYR A 3 -55.60 -14.65 13.05
N ASN A 4 -55.69 -13.60 13.87
CA ASN A 4 -54.85 -12.42 13.73
C ASN A 4 -53.39 -12.74 14.10
N THR A 5 -53.17 -13.58 15.11
CA THR A 5 -51.82 -14.00 15.52
C THR A 5 -51.13 -14.86 14.45
N THR A 6 -51.86 -15.78 13.83
CA THR A 6 -51.34 -16.61 12.73
C THR A 6 -51.01 -15.78 11.49
N LEU A 7 -51.85 -14.81 11.15
CA LEU A 7 -51.61 -13.91 10.00
C LEU A 7 -50.37 -13.03 10.22
N ILE A 8 -50.20 -12.48 11.42
CA ILE A 8 -49.01 -11.68 11.78
C ILE A 8 -47.73 -12.52 11.68
N LEU A 9 -47.77 -13.78 12.13
CA LEU A 9 -46.63 -14.69 12.03
C LEU A 9 -46.26 -15.01 10.57
N ILE A 10 -47.26 -15.24 9.71
CA ILE A 10 -47.03 -15.50 8.28
C ILE A 10 -46.42 -14.26 7.60
N LEU A 11 -46.94 -13.07 7.89
CA LEU A 11 -46.38 -11.82 7.36
C LEU A 11 -44.95 -11.56 7.86
N PHE A 12 -44.65 -11.89 9.10
CA PHE A 12 -43.30 -11.79 9.66
C PHE A 12 -42.33 -12.80 9.02
N LEU A 13 -42.76 -14.04 8.79
CA LEU A 13 -41.95 -15.05 8.09
C LEU A 13 -41.73 -14.70 6.61
N LEU A 14 -42.74 -14.16 5.93
CA LEU A 14 -42.60 -13.64 4.58
C LEU A 14 -41.65 -12.44 4.57
N TYR A 15 -41.77 -11.51 5.52
CA TYR A 15 -40.84 -10.39 5.67
C TYR A 15 -39.40 -10.87 5.84
N ILE A 16 -39.13 -11.83 6.72
CA ILE A 16 -37.78 -12.43 6.86
C ILE A 16 -37.31 -13.08 5.55
N TYR A 17 -38.20 -13.75 4.80
CA TYR A 17 -37.84 -14.41 3.54
C TYR A 17 -37.55 -13.41 2.40
N PHE A 18 -38.16 -12.22 2.42
CA PHE A 18 -37.95 -11.17 1.41
C PHE A 18 -36.83 -10.18 1.76
N VAL A 19 -36.33 -10.17 3.01
CA VAL A 19 -35.16 -9.39 3.40
C VAL A 19 -33.90 -10.09 2.87
N LYS A 20 -33.53 -9.78 1.62
CA LYS A 20 -32.26 -10.21 1.05
C LYS A 20 -31.12 -9.42 1.71
N SER A 21 -30.36 -10.08 2.59
CA SER A 21 -29.05 -9.60 3.04
C SER A 21 -28.06 -9.74 1.91
N ILE A 22 -27.32 -8.67 1.62
CA ILE A 22 -26.23 -8.70 0.64
C ILE A 22 -24.98 -9.18 1.38
N HIS A 23 -24.42 -10.30 0.93
CA HIS A 23 -23.16 -10.82 1.45
C HIS A 23 -22.07 -10.62 0.41
N LEU A 24 -21.05 -9.83 0.76
CA LEU A 24 -19.90 -9.53 -0.11
C LEU A 24 -18.68 -10.27 0.42
N ASN A 25 -18.02 -11.02 -0.45
CA ASN A 25 -16.80 -11.74 -0.14
C ASN A 25 -15.60 -10.96 -0.68
N SER A 26 -14.64 -10.68 0.19
CA SER A 26 -13.41 -9.98 -0.15
C SER A 26 -12.18 -10.83 0.11
N ILE A 27 -11.13 -10.60 -0.67
CA ILE A 27 -9.82 -11.26 -0.51
C ILE A 27 -8.71 -10.24 -0.47
N VAL A 28 -7.75 -10.46 0.43
CA VAL A 28 -6.51 -9.70 0.51
C VAL A 28 -5.32 -10.58 0.86
N PHE A 29 -4.15 -10.18 0.37
CA PHE A 29 -2.87 -10.76 0.72
C PHE A 29 -2.07 -9.71 1.51
N GLU A 30 -1.86 -9.97 2.79
CA GLU A 30 -1.11 -9.09 3.70
C GLU A 30 0.25 -9.69 4.02
N TYR A 31 1.32 -9.09 3.49
CA TYR A 31 2.69 -9.48 3.83
C TYR A 31 3.03 -9.14 5.28
N TYR A 32 2.48 -8.04 5.78
CA TYR A 32 2.54 -7.61 7.15
C TYR A 32 1.11 -7.54 7.69
N ASP A 33 0.78 -8.44 8.62
CA ASP A 33 -0.53 -8.49 9.28
C ASP A 33 -0.64 -7.32 10.27
N LEU A 34 -1.04 -6.17 9.77
CA LEU A 34 -1.26 -4.95 10.54
C LEU A 34 -2.71 -4.85 11.04
N GLY A 35 -3.57 -5.81 10.68
CA GLY A 35 -4.99 -5.84 11.03
C GLY A 35 -5.83 -4.72 10.38
N LEU A 36 -5.28 -3.97 9.43
CA LEU A 36 -5.95 -2.83 8.82
C LEU A 36 -7.24 -3.24 8.12
N TYR A 37 -7.21 -4.23 7.24
CA TYR A 37 -8.41 -4.64 6.50
C TYR A 37 -9.43 -5.32 7.41
N THR A 38 -8.98 -6.09 8.40
CA THR A 38 -9.87 -6.65 9.42
C THR A 38 -10.62 -5.55 10.16
N GLN A 39 -9.93 -4.47 10.53
CA GLN A 39 -10.55 -3.32 11.17
C GLN A 39 -11.50 -2.58 10.22
N LEU A 40 -11.13 -2.36 8.96
CA LEU A 40 -12.00 -1.75 7.94
C LEU A 40 -13.27 -2.58 7.71
N THR A 41 -13.16 -3.90 7.63
CA THR A 41 -14.31 -4.81 7.48
C THR A 41 -15.22 -4.72 8.70
N LYS A 42 -14.67 -4.67 9.91
CA LYS A 42 -15.45 -4.49 11.14
C LYS A 42 -16.17 -3.14 11.12
N ASP A 43 -15.48 -2.05 10.83
CA ASP A 43 -16.05 -0.70 10.81
C ASP A 43 -17.16 -0.57 9.76
N PHE A 44 -16.97 -1.17 8.58
CA PHE A 44 -18.00 -1.25 7.56
C PHE A 44 -19.23 -2.02 8.03
N ASN A 45 -19.06 -3.18 8.65
CA ASN A 45 -20.17 -3.99 9.15
C ASN A 45 -20.93 -3.30 10.28
N ASP A 46 -20.22 -2.65 11.21
CA ASP A 46 -20.82 -1.83 12.27
C ASP A 46 -21.63 -0.65 11.67
N TYR A 47 -21.08 0.03 10.65
CA TYR A 47 -21.77 1.07 9.91
C TYR A 47 -23.02 0.54 9.19
N SER A 48 -22.92 -0.62 8.54
CA SER A 48 -24.02 -1.27 7.82
C SER A 48 -25.18 -1.60 8.75
N ILE A 49 -24.90 -2.14 9.94
CA ILE A 49 -25.90 -2.41 10.98
C ILE A 49 -26.54 -1.10 11.45
N LYS A 50 -25.73 -0.11 11.81
CA LYS A 50 -26.21 1.19 12.33
C LYS A 50 -27.12 1.93 11.35
N ASN A 51 -26.86 1.78 10.05
CA ASN A 51 -27.60 2.46 8.99
C ASN A 51 -28.62 1.56 8.27
N ASN A 52 -28.86 0.34 8.79
CA ASN A 52 -29.79 -0.65 8.22
C ASN A 52 -29.54 -0.93 6.73
N LEU A 53 -28.27 -0.98 6.30
CA LEU A 53 -27.94 -1.27 4.89
C LEU A 53 -28.20 -2.73 4.53
N ASN A 54 -28.22 -3.62 5.53
CA ASN A 54 -28.37 -5.06 5.34
C ASN A 54 -27.31 -5.66 4.41
N ILE A 55 -26.08 -5.15 4.54
CA ILE A 55 -24.88 -5.62 3.83
C ILE A 55 -23.91 -6.19 4.85
N THR A 56 -23.36 -7.38 4.58
CA THR A 56 -22.26 -7.97 5.35
C THR A 56 -21.06 -8.12 4.45
N LEU A 57 -19.92 -7.57 4.86
CA LEU A 57 -18.63 -7.78 4.23
C LEU A 57 -17.86 -8.87 4.99
N GLU A 58 -17.47 -9.91 4.28
CA GLU A 58 -16.59 -10.98 4.75
C GLU A 58 -15.20 -10.82 4.13
N LEU A 59 -14.15 -10.96 4.92
CA LEU A 59 -12.77 -10.79 4.49
C LEU A 59 -11.97 -12.08 4.67
N THR A 60 -11.43 -12.59 3.56
CA THR A 60 -10.38 -13.62 3.58
C THR A 60 -9.02 -12.95 3.54
N VAL A 61 -8.24 -13.09 4.63
CA VAL A 61 -6.86 -12.60 4.71
C VAL A 61 -5.88 -13.75 4.54
N PHE A 62 -4.98 -13.63 3.57
CA PHE A 62 -3.80 -14.48 3.46
C PHE A 62 -2.58 -13.72 4.00
N SER A 63 -1.97 -14.22 5.06
CA SER A 63 -0.77 -13.66 5.70
C SER A 63 0.32 -14.73 5.90
N GLN A 64 1.55 -14.30 6.23
CA GLN A 64 2.68 -15.23 6.36
C GLN A 64 2.44 -16.30 7.42
N THR A 65 1.53 -16.05 8.37
CA THR A 65 1.18 -16.98 9.44
C THR A 65 0.18 -18.05 9.01
N ASN A 66 -0.57 -17.83 7.92
CA ASN A 66 -1.67 -18.71 7.52
C ASN A 66 -1.55 -19.25 6.08
N SER A 67 -0.57 -18.79 5.31
CA SER A 67 -0.43 -19.13 3.89
C SER A 67 1.02 -19.21 3.44
N THR A 68 1.33 -20.26 2.67
CA THR A 68 2.61 -20.40 1.94
C THR A 68 2.60 -19.69 0.58
N VAL A 69 1.47 -19.11 0.18
CA VAL A 69 1.26 -18.50 -1.15
C VAL A 69 1.93 -17.14 -1.27
N LEU A 70 2.29 -16.47 -0.18
CA LEU A 70 2.69 -15.06 -0.20
C LEU A 70 4.03 -14.77 -0.85
N THR A 71 4.95 -15.73 -0.99
CA THR A 71 6.28 -15.39 -1.50
C THR A 71 6.31 -15.05 -3.00
N ASN A 72 5.24 -15.31 -3.76
CA ASN A 72 5.07 -14.99 -5.20
C ASN A 72 3.67 -15.32 -5.76
N GLY A 73 2.77 -15.88 -4.94
CA GLY A 73 1.54 -16.51 -5.39
C GLY A 73 0.28 -15.67 -5.20
N ASP A 74 0.34 -14.55 -4.48
CA ASP A 74 -0.76 -13.60 -4.36
C ASP A 74 -1.18 -13.08 -5.74
N ARG A 75 -0.19 -12.62 -6.52
CA ARG A 75 -0.39 -12.11 -7.87
C ARG A 75 -1.00 -13.16 -8.78
N VAL A 76 -0.38 -14.35 -8.82
CA VAL A 76 -0.83 -15.48 -9.65
C VAL A 76 -2.22 -15.95 -9.23
N THR A 77 -2.52 -15.95 -7.93
CA THR A 77 -3.82 -16.39 -7.40
C THR A 77 -4.93 -15.43 -7.81
N ILE A 78 -4.76 -14.12 -7.59
CA ILE A 78 -5.74 -13.12 -8.01
C ILE A 78 -5.91 -13.15 -9.52
N GLN A 79 -4.81 -13.16 -10.28
CA GLN A 79 -4.85 -13.25 -11.73
C GLN A 79 -5.65 -14.48 -12.21
N THR A 80 -5.39 -15.65 -11.61
CA THR A 80 -6.08 -16.90 -11.96
C THR A 80 -7.57 -16.84 -11.62
N LEU A 81 -7.93 -16.28 -10.47
CA LEU A 81 -9.33 -16.11 -10.06
C LEU A 81 -10.09 -15.19 -11.02
N LEU A 82 -9.47 -14.06 -11.40
CA LEU A 82 -10.03 -13.08 -12.33
C LEU A 82 -10.16 -13.66 -13.75
N ALA A 83 -9.10 -14.27 -14.28
CA ALA A 83 -9.08 -14.86 -15.61
C ALA A 83 -10.14 -15.98 -15.77
N ASN A 84 -10.35 -16.77 -14.71
CA ASN A 84 -11.38 -17.81 -14.68
C ASN A 84 -12.79 -17.29 -14.36
N LYS A 85 -12.97 -15.97 -14.19
CA LYS A 85 -14.24 -15.33 -13.81
C LYS A 85 -14.87 -15.99 -12.58
N SER A 86 -14.03 -16.30 -11.60
CA SER A 86 -14.46 -16.92 -10.35
C SER A 86 -15.48 -16.04 -9.63
N LYS A 87 -16.55 -16.66 -9.13
CA LYS A 87 -17.58 -15.98 -8.30
C LYS A 87 -17.31 -16.11 -6.81
N ARG A 88 -16.10 -16.54 -6.43
CA ARG A 88 -15.74 -16.78 -5.03
C ARG A 88 -15.59 -15.47 -4.24
N TYR A 89 -15.13 -14.42 -4.91
CA TYR A 89 -14.89 -13.12 -4.31
C TYR A 89 -15.53 -12.05 -5.17
N ASP A 90 -16.20 -11.12 -4.51
CA ASP A 90 -16.84 -9.94 -5.11
C ASP A 90 -15.88 -8.76 -5.13
N ILE A 91 -14.97 -8.70 -4.14
CA ILE A 91 -14.02 -7.61 -3.94
C ILE A 91 -12.59 -8.15 -3.85
N TYR A 92 -11.69 -7.55 -4.63
CA TYR A 92 -10.27 -7.86 -4.60
C TYR A 92 -9.51 -6.66 -4.06
N LEU A 93 -8.67 -6.91 -3.06
CA LEU A 93 -7.78 -5.92 -2.47
C LEU A 93 -6.35 -6.23 -2.92
N TYR A 94 -5.78 -5.36 -3.77
CA TYR A 94 -4.51 -5.64 -4.45
C TYR A 94 -3.65 -4.38 -4.65
N ILE A 95 -2.33 -4.59 -4.81
CA ILE A 95 -1.35 -3.53 -5.04
C ILE A 95 -1.46 -3.00 -6.47
N LEU A 96 -1.39 -1.68 -6.61
CA LEU A 96 -1.55 -0.97 -7.89
C LEU A 96 -0.62 -1.49 -9.01
N THR A 97 0.58 -1.96 -8.68
CA THR A 97 1.54 -2.50 -9.65
C THR A 97 1.00 -3.71 -10.43
N HIS A 98 -0.10 -4.33 -9.98
CA HIS A 98 -0.78 -5.44 -10.67
C HIS A 98 -1.94 -5.03 -11.59
N ILE A 99 -2.20 -3.72 -11.71
CA ILE A 99 -3.25 -3.20 -12.59
C ILE A 99 -3.10 -3.64 -14.05
N PRO A 100 -1.90 -3.65 -14.67
CA PRO A 100 -1.74 -4.11 -16.04
C PRO A 100 -2.28 -5.53 -16.27
N GLU A 101 -2.19 -6.40 -15.25
CA GLU A 101 -2.64 -7.78 -15.32
C GLU A 101 -4.12 -7.95 -14.94
N TYR A 102 -4.66 -7.10 -14.07
CA TYR A 102 -6.02 -7.26 -13.55
C TYR A 102 -7.05 -6.40 -14.26
N GLY A 103 -6.64 -5.23 -14.77
CA GLY A 103 -7.52 -4.12 -15.13
C GLY A 103 -8.68 -4.50 -16.06
N GLU A 104 -8.43 -5.36 -17.05
CA GLU A 104 -9.45 -5.82 -18.02
C GLU A 104 -10.54 -6.70 -17.39
N HIS A 105 -10.28 -7.27 -16.20
CA HIS A 105 -11.21 -8.12 -15.48
C HIS A 105 -12.03 -7.37 -14.42
N LEU A 106 -11.70 -6.10 -14.15
CA LEU A 106 -12.27 -5.34 -13.04
C LEU A 106 -13.36 -4.37 -13.50
N MET A 107 -14.44 -4.31 -12.72
CA MET A 107 -15.51 -3.34 -12.93
C MET A 107 -15.01 -1.90 -12.90
N ASP A 108 -15.57 -1.06 -13.77
CA ASP A 108 -15.42 0.38 -13.69
C ASP A 108 -16.35 0.94 -12.60
N LEU A 109 -15.78 1.66 -11.63
CA LEU A 109 -16.51 2.22 -10.49
C LEU A 109 -16.96 3.67 -10.71
N LYS A 110 -16.60 4.29 -11.84
CA LYS A 110 -16.88 5.70 -12.13
C LYS A 110 -18.35 6.08 -12.02
N GLU A 111 -19.23 5.19 -12.48
CA GLU A 111 -20.69 5.44 -12.46
C GLU A 111 -21.29 5.23 -11.07
N TYR A 112 -20.57 4.54 -10.17
CA TYR A 112 -21.07 4.15 -8.86
C TYR A 112 -20.51 5.02 -7.73
N VAL A 113 -19.42 5.75 -7.96
CA VAL A 113 -18.79 6.61 -6.95
C VAL A 113 -18.91 8.06 -7.32
N SER A 114 -19.42 8.87 -6.38
CA SER A 114 -19.69 10.27 -6.65
C SER A 114 -18.39 11.03 -6.97
N PRO A 115 -18.44 12.01 -7.90
CA PRO A 115 -17.29 12.86 -8.19
C PRO A 115 -16.73 13.56 -6.95
N ASP A 116 -17.59 13.87 -5.96
CA ASP A 116 -17.16 14.49 -4.71
C ASP A 116 -16.28 13.55 -3.87
N ILE A 117 -16.58 12.25 -3.84
CA ILE A 117 -15.73 11.25 -3.16
C ILE A 117 -14.40 11.13 -3.90
N ILE A 118 -14.41 11.04 -5.23
CA ILE A 118 -13.18 10.99 -6.04
C ILE A 118 -12.33 12.24 -5.78
N LYS A 119 -12.96 13.40 -5.70
CA LYS A 119 -12.29 14.68 -5.46
C LYS A 119 -11.62 14.77 -4.08
N LEU A 120 -12.14 14.09 -3.06
CA LEU A 120 -11.49 14.02 -1.74
C LEU A 120 -10.12 13.35 -1.81
N TYR A 121 -9.93 12.43 -2.77
CA TYR A 121 -8.69 11.70 -2.97
C TYR A 121 -7.86 12.21 -4.16
N SER A 122 -8.43 13.07 -5.01
CA SER A 122 -7.74 13.66 -6.17
C SER A 122 -6.72 14.71 -5.75
N THR A 123 -5.54 14.25 -5.37
CA THR A 123 -4.33 15.08 -5.33
C THR A 123 -3.57 14.96 -6.65
N GLU A 124 -2.67 15.90 -6.94
CA GLU A 124 -1.77 15.83 -8.11
C GLU A 124 -1.00 14.50 -8.11
N ILE A 125 -0.40 14.14 -6.96
CA ILE A 125 0.29 12.86 -6.76
C ILE A 125 -0.63 11.67 -7.02
N PHE A 126 -1.87 11.72 -6.52
CA PHE A 126 -2.82 10.63 -6.72
C PHE A 126 -3.18 10.44 -8.19
N ASN A 127 -3.41 11.53 -8.92
CA ASN A 127 -3.76 11.49 -10.35
C ASN A 127 -2.60 10.95 -11.20
N GLU A 128 -1.35 11.20 -10.81
CA GLU A 128 -0.17 10.72 -11.53
C GLU A 128 0.19 9.27 -11.19
N THR A 129 -0.01 8.86 -9.94
CA THR A 129 0.55 7.60 -9.43
C THR A 129 -0.48 6.52 -9.19
N CYS A 130 -1.69 6.87 -8.78
CA CYS A 130 -2.68 5.93 -8.25
C CYS A 130 -3.99 5.90 -9.06
N TYR A 131 -4.13 6.82 -10.02
CA TYR A 131 -5.27 6.88 -10.91
C TYR A 131 -4.97 6.16 -12.22
N TYR A 132 -5.46 4.92 -12.34
CA TYR A 132 -5.44 4.19 -13.59
C TYR A 132 -6.85 3.68 -13.89
N ASN A 133 -7.41 4.10 -15.03
CA ASN A 133 -8.73 3.68 -15.51
C ASN A 133 -9.83 3.68 -14.43
N ASP A 134 -9.98 4.82 -13.75
CA ASP A 134 -11.10 5.11 -12.84
C ASP A 134 -11.23 4.14 -11.63
N LYS A 135 -10.11 3.60 -11.12
CA LYS A 135 -10.09 2.75 -9.91
C LYS A 135 -9.88 3.53 -8.62
N ILE A 136 -10.36 2.98 -7.50
CA ILE A 136 -10.44 3.67 -6.20
C ILE A 136 -9.37 3.16 -5.23
N PRO A 137 -8.50 4.04 -4.71
CA PRO A 137 -7.54 3.67 -3.67
C PRO A 137 -8.27 3.46 -2.34
N VAL A 138 -7.76 2.55 -1.53
CA VAL A 138 -8.22 2.32 -0.15
C VAL A 138 -7.24 2.87 0.87
N ASN A 139 -5.95 2.77 0.56
CA ASN A 139 -4.86 3.16 1.44
C ASN A 139 -3.70 3.65 0.55
N PHE A 140 -2.85 4.53 1.07
CA PHE A 140 -1.70 5.10 0.38
C PHE A 140 -0.47 5.06 1.30
N SER A 141 0.67 4.81 0.69
CA SER A 141 1.91 4.43 1.34
C SER A 141 3.06 5.19 0.67
N PHE A 142 3.98 5.75 1.45
CA PHE A 142 5.17 6.41 0.92
C PHE A 142 6.37 6.21 1.85
N SER A 143 7.56 6.18 1.25
CA SER A 143 8.83 6.11 1.96
C SER A 143 9.21 7.47 2.54
N VAL A 144 9.85 7.47 3.70
CA VAL A 144 10.38 8.68 4.34
C VAL A 144 11.78 8.44 4.88
N LEU A 145 12.59 9.50 4.91
CA LEU A 145 13.91 9.48 5.53
C LEU A 145 13.77 9.71 7.05
N TYR A 146 14.00 8.68 7.84
CA TYR A 146 14.10 8.81 9.30
C TYR A 146 15.49 9.27 9.71
N SER A 147 15.56 10.23 10.64
CA SER A 147 16.80 10.78 11.16
C SER A 147 16.90 10.67 12.68
N ASN A 148 18.09 10.35 13.20
CA ASN A 148 18.35 10.33 14.63
C ASN A 148 18.64 11.75 15.15
N THR A 149 17.60 12.43 15.62
CA THR A 149 17.69 13.82 16.09
C THR A 149 18.66 14.02 17.25
N LYS A 150 18.94 12.98 18.06
CA LYS A 150 19.93 13.08 19.13
C LYS A 150 21.35 13.20 18.57
N LEU A 151 21.69 12.41 17.55
CA LEU A 151 22.99 12.48 16.88
C LEU A 151 23.14 13.78 16.10
N LEU A 152 22.09 14.21 15.38
CA LEU A 152 22.09 15.49 14.67
C LEU A 152 22.37 16.66 15.63
N ASN A 153 21.65 16.72 16.76
CA ASN A 153 21.84 17.79 17.76
C ASN A 153 23.22 17.72 18.43
N LYS A 154 23.74 16.52 18.71
CA LYS A 154 25.06 16.33 19.33
C LYS A 154 26.19 16.92 18.48
N TYR A 155 26.07 16.81 17.16
CA TYR A 155 27.08 17.26 16.21
C TYR A 155 26.70 18.55 15.46
N ASN A 156 25.62 19.20 15.90
CA ASN A 156 25.13 20.45 15.33
C ASN A 156 24.84 20.35 13.81
N CYS A 157 24.29 19.21 13.38
CA CYS A 157 23.84 18.97 12.03
C CYS A 157 22.34 19.28 11.88
N THR A 158 21.93 19.78 10.72
CA THR A 158 20.52 19.95 10.36
C THR A 158 19.96 18.69 9.69
N ILE A 159 18.64 18.62 9.52
CA ILE A 159 18.03 17.61 8.67
C ILE A 159 18.43 17.95 7.22
N PRO A 160 19.02 17.01 6.47
CA PRO A 160 19.50 17.29 5.12
C PRO A 160 18.33 17.39 4.14
N GLU A 161 18.40 18.38 3.24
CA GLU A 161 17.41 18.59 2.19
C GLU A 161 17.90 18.11 0.81
N ILE A 162 19.22 17.99 0.64
CA ILE A 162 19.86 17.51 -0.59
C ILE A 162 20.91 16.43 -0.31
N TRP A 163 21.26 15.65 -1.34
CA TRP A 163 22.23 14.54 -1.23
C TRP A 163 23.59 14.96 -0.71
N GLU A 164 24.07 16.16 -1.05
CA GLU A 164 25.38 16.64 -0.62
C GLU A 164 25.40 16.93 0.89
N GLU A 165 24.35 17.55 1.41
CA GLU A 165 24.15 17.75 2.86
C GLU A 165 23.97 16.42 3.59
N PHE A 166 23.23 15.49 2.99
CA PHE A 166 23.02 14.15 3.54
C PHE A 166 24.36 13.43 3.72
N LEU A 167 25.16 13.33 2.66
CA LEU A 167 26.47 12.67 2.70
C LEU A 167 27.44 13.35 3.67
N ASN A 168 27.49 14.68 3.68
CA ASN A 168 28.31 15.43 4.63
C ASN A 168 27.87 15.18 6.09
N THR A 169 26.57 15.13 6.35
CA THR A 169 26.02 14.82 7.67
C THR A 169 26.42 13.41 8.12
N LEU A 170 26.31 12.42 7.23
CA LEU A 170 26.75 11.06 7.51
C LEU A 170 28.25 11.01 7.84
N GLN A 171 29.08 11.70 7.06
CA GLN A 171 30.51 11.76 7.28
C GLN A 171 30.84 12.34 8.66
N ILE A 172 30.30 13.52 9.00
CA ILE A 172 30.55 14.18 10.29
C ILE A 172 30.16 13.24 11.44
N VAL A 173 28.94 12.69 11.41
CA VAL A 173 28.43 11.84 12.50
C VAL A 173 29.29 10.59 12.66
N LEU A 174 29.62 9.90 11.56
CA LEU A 174 30.39 8.66 11.62
C LEU A 174 31.83 8.89 12.07
N GLU A 175 32.49 9.95 11.58
CA GLU A 175 33.85 10.28 11.99
C GLU A 175 33.92 10.63 13.49
N GLU A 176 32.99 11.43 13.99
CA GLU A 176 32.95 11.80 15.40
C GLU A 176 32.57 10.64 16.33
N GLU A 177 31.66 9.75 15.91
CA GLU A 177 31.31 8.56 16.69
C GLU A 177 32.46 7.54 16.71
N ARG A 178 33.20 7.40 15.61
CA ARG A 178 34.42 6.57 15.56
C ARG A 178 35.53 7.08 16.48
N LYS A 179 35.70 8.40 16.63
CA LYS A 179 36.63 8.99 17.62
C LYS A 179 36.27 8.61 19.06
N LEU A 180 35.01 8.28 19.32
CA LEU A 180 34.50 7.80 20.61
C LEU A 180 34.47 6.27 20.72
N ASN A 181 35.13 5.55 19.80
CA ASN A 181 35.12 4.09 19.68
C ASN A 181 33.75 3.47 19.36
N ASN A 182 32.78 4.25 18.87
CA ASN A 182 31.51 3.72 18.36
C ASN A 182 31.65 3.38 16.86
N THR A 183 32.20 2.20 16.59
CA THR A 183 32.51 1.73 15.23
C THR A 183 31.38 0.96 14.56
N ASN A 184 30.33 0.62 15.30
CA ASN A 184 29.17 -0.14 14.81
C ASN A 184 28.05 0.73 14.25
N LEU A 185 28.18 2.06 14.31
CA LEU A 185 27.17 2.96 13.78
C LEU A 185 27.18 2.93 12.25
N SER A 186 26.03 2.67 11.63
CA SER A 186 25.80 2.88 10.21
C SER A 186 25.21 4.27 9.96
N GLY A 187 25.65 4.93 8.90
CA GLY A 187 25.15 6.24 8.50
C GLY A 187 23.77 6.18 7.83
N TYR A 188 23.57 5.19 6.96
CA TYR A 188 22.34 5.02 6.21
C TYR A 188 22.00 3.54 6.06
N THR A 189 20.72 3.23 5.94
CA THR A 189 20.24 1.87 5.67
C THR A 189 19.02 1.97 4.77
N GLY A 190 19.24 1.78 3.48
CA GLY A 190 18.18 1.57 2.49
C GLY A 190 17.73 0.11 2.44
N LEU A 191 16.62 -0.14 1.76
CA LEU A 191 16.14 -1.50 1.46
C LEU A 191 16.77 -1.93 0.13
N PHE A 192 17.96 -2.52 0.15
CA PHE A 192 18.66 -2.99 -1.05
C PHE A 192 18.57 -4.52 -1.25
N GLY A 193 17.44 -5.11 -0.89
CA GLY A 193 17.17 -6.54 -1.10
C GLY A 193 16.94 -6.88 -2.58
N ASP A 194 17.06 -8.17 -2.93
CA ASP A 194 16.60 -8.68 -4.24
C ASP A 194 15.08 -8.91 -4.20
N ASP A 195 14.34 -7.82 -3.98
CA ASP A 195 12.89 -7.81 -3.84
C ASP A 195 12.29 -6.46 -4.31
N GLU A 196 10.98 -6.29 -4.14
CA GLU A 196 10.27 -5.06 -4.47
C GLU A 196 10.80 -3.85 -3.67
N GLY A 197 11.23 -4.06 -2.41
CA GLY A 197 11.84 -3.01 -1.58
C GLY A 197 13.16 -2.52 -2.15
N GLY A 198 14.00 -3.44 -2.66
CA GLY A 198 15.17 -3.15 -3.48
C GLY A 198 14.89 -2.22 -4.63
N SER A 199 13.91 -2.61 -5.44
CA SER A 199 13.50 -1.87 -6.63
C SER A 199 12.97 -0.47 -6.28
N ASN A 200 12.20 -0.36 -5.20
CA ASN A 200 11.68 0.93 -4.71
C ASN A 200 12.81 1.87 -4.27
N THR A 201 13.79 1.38 -3.51
CA THR A 201 14.94 2.20 -3.08
C THR A 201 15.72 2.72 -4.28
N ILE A 202 16.00 1.87 -5.28
CA ILE A 202 16.71 2.27 -6.50
C ILE A 202 15.89 3.30 -7.29
N TYR A 203 14.58 3.10 -7.41
CA TYR A 203 13.68 4.05 -8.07
C TYR A 203 13.69 5.41 -7.38
N GLU A 204 13.58 5.45 -6.05
CA GLU A 204 13.62 6.68 -5.25
C GLU A 204 14.96 7.42 -5.43
N MET A 205 16.07 6.69 -5.42
CA MET A 205 17.39 7.26 -5.69
C MET A 205 17.45 7.88 -7.09
N LEU A 206 17.14 7.12 -8.13
CA LEU A 206 17.15 7.62 -9.51
C LEU A 206 16.25 8.86 -9.66
N TYR A 207 15.03 8.82 -9.12
CA TYR A 207 14.09 9.93 -9.18
C TYR A 207 14.57 11.18 -8.43
N SER A 208 15.30 11.02 -7.32
CA SER A 208 15.83 12.14 -6.53
C SER A 208 17.03 12.85 -7.17
N TYR A 209 17.71 12.21 -8.15
CA TYR A 209 18.84 12.80 -8.88
C TYR A 209 18.44 13.58 -10.14
N ARG A 210 17.14 13.77 -10.38
CA ARG A 210 16.63 14.65 -11.44
C ARG A 210 17.10 16.09 -11.20
N LYS A 211 17.34 16.83 -12.29
CA LYS A 211 17.79 18.25 -12.20
C LYS A 211 16.77 19.20 -11.58
N SER A 212 15.48 18.83 -11.63
CA SER A 212 14.39 19.60 -11.03
C SER A 212 13.18 18.70 -10.78
N VAL A 213 12.32 19.12 -9.85
CA VAL A 213 11.09 18.42 -9.48
C VAL A 213 10.10 18.24 -10.64
N GLU A 214 10.18 19.11 -11.65
CA GLU A 214 9.31 19.12 -12.85
C GLU A 214 9.71 18.12 -13.95
N LEU A 215 10.90 17.51 -13.87
CA LEU A 215 11.38 16.62 -14.94
C LEU A 215 10.84 15.20 -14.76
N PRO A 216 10.63 14.40 -15.80
CA PRO A 216 10.23 13.00 -15.59
C PRO A 216 11.36 12.18 -14.97
N TYR A 217 11.06 10.92 -14.65
CA TYR A 217 12.05 9.92 -14.27
C TYR A 217 13.25 9.92 -15.26
N PRO A 218 14.50 9.88 -14.78
CA PRO A 218 15.65 9.98 -15.66
C PRO A 218 15.78 8.76 -16.57
N ASP A 219 16.31 8.97 -17.78
CA ASP A 219 16.70 7.86 -18.65
C ASP A 219 17.81 7.04 -17.95
N LEU A 220 17.71 5.71 -17.97
CA LEU A 220 18.66 4.84 -17.26
C LEU A 220 20.10 4.94 -17.77
N LYS A 221 20.32 5.51 -18.96
CA LYS A 221 21.65 5.78 -19.54
C LYS A 221 22.09 7.24 -19.38
N SER A 222 21.30 8.05 -18.68
CA SER A 222 21.60 9.45 -18.45
C SER A 222 22.70 9.64 -17.40
N PRO A 223 23.42 10.77 -17.42
CA PRO A 223 24.37 11.12 -16.36
C PRO A 223 23.72 11.18 -14.98
N GLU A 224 22.44 11.55 -14.89
CA GLU A 224 21.70 11.59 -13.63
C GLU A 224 21.55 10.19 -13.04
N ALA A 225 21.21 9.20 -13.88
CA ALA A 225 21.11 7.81 -13.47
C ALA A 225 22.48 7.23 -13.07
N THR A 226 23.52 7.54 -13.84
CA THR A 226 24.90 7.17 -13.48
C THR A 226 25.31 7.78 -12.14
N ASN A 227 25.06 9.07 -11.92
CA ASN A 227 25.41 9.75 -10.67
C ASN A 227 24.67 9.17 -9.45
N ALA A 228 23.41 8.76 -9.64
CA ALA A 228 22.62 8.14 -8.57
C ALA A 228 23.20 6.79 -8.13
N LEU A 229 23.65 5.97 -9.09
CA LEU A 229 24.12 4.60 -8.84
C LEU A 229 25.63 4.53 -8.54
N ASP A 230 26.45 5.39 -9.14
CA ASP A 230 27.91 5.38 -8.94
C ASP A 230 28.33 5.98 -7.60
N LYS A 231 27.63 7.02 -7.11
CA LYS A 231 27.86 7.51 -5.73
C LYS A 231 27.60 6.43 -4.69
N ASP A 232 26.75 5.46 -5.00
CA ASP A 232 26.46 4.33 -4.15
C ASP A 232 27.67 3.37 -4.11
N ASN A 233 28.35 3.10 -5.22
CA ASN A 233 29.51 2.21 -5.22
C ASN A 233 30.66 2.64 -4.29
N ASP A 234 30.88 3.94 -4.10
CA ASP A 234 31.89 4.44 -3.13
C ASP A 234 31.40 4.39 -1.66
N SER A 235 30.09 4.31 -1.42
CA SER A 235 29.48 4.31 -0.08
C SER A 235 28.96 2.92 0.37
N ILE A 236 28.69 2.01 -0.56
CA ILE A 236 28.25 0.62 -0.36
C ILE A 236 29.31 -0.22 0.37
N TYR A 237 30.61 0.04 0.15
CA TYR A 237 31.67 -0.77 0.78
C TYR A 237 31.81 -0.57 2.31
N GLY A 238 31.05 0.35 2.93
CA GLY A 238 31.17 0.66 4.35
C GLY A 238 29.91 0.62 5.21
N LEU A 239 28.72 0.31 4.66
CA LEU A 239 27.45 0.72 5.28
C LEU A 239 26.36 -0.38 5.34
N ILE A 240 26.73 -1.63 5.60
CA ILE A 240 25.74 -2.70 5.79
C ILE A 240 25.66 -3.07 7.29
N TYR A 241 24.56 -2.67 7.95
CA TYR A 241 23.63 -3.51 8.74
C TYR A 241 22.83 -2.68 9.79
N PHE A 242 21.49 -2.77 9.66
CA PHE A 242 20.39 -2.46 10.60
C PHE A 242 20.06 -0.99 10.98
N ILE A 243 18.92 -0.48 10.48
CA ILE A 243 17.62 -0.37 11.19
C ILE A 243 16.50 -0.19 10.14
N ILE A 244 15.33 -0.72 10.49
CA ILE A 244 14.13 -0.95 9.70
C ILE A 244 13.56 0.35 9.11
N LEU A 245 13.52 0.45 7.78
CA LEU A 245 12.51 1.26 7.11
C LEU A 245 11.20 0.47 7.25
N THR A 246 10.32 0.89 8.16
CA THR A 246 8.93 0.43 8.07
C THR A 246 8.35 1.18 6.89
N THR A 247 8.26 0.53 5.73
CA THR A 247 7.22 0.87 4.77
C THR A 247 5.91 0.87 5.54
N LEU A 248 5.31 2.05 5.70
CA LEU A 248 3.90 2.11 6.08
C LEU A 248 3.13 1.67 4.83
N SER A 249 3.14 0.36 4.57
CA SER A 249 2.31 -0.30 3.54
C SER A 249 0.85 0.06 3.89
N LEU A 250 -0.08 0.22 2.96
CA LEU A 250 -0.45 -0.67 1.87
C LEU A 250 -1.19 0.18 0.83
N LEU A 251 -0.86 0.11 -0.46
CA LEU A 251 -1.80 0.57 -1.48
C LEU A 251 -2.67 -0.63 -1.87
N VAL A 252 -3.96 -0.54 -1.57
CA VAL A 252 -4.94 -1.50 -2.02
C VAL A 252 -5.98 -0.77 -2.84
N VAL A 253 -6.24 -1.26 -4.05
CA VAL A 253 -7.28 -0.74 -4.91
C VAL A 253 -8.54 -1.58 -4.70
N LEU A 254 -9.68 -0.94 -4.46
CA LEU A 254 -10.99 -1.59 -4.42
C LEU A 254 -11.51 -1.72 -5.84
N SER A 255 -11.89 -2.94 -6.22
CA SER A 255 -12.77 -3.19 -7.36
C SER A 255 -13.83 -4.20 -6.93
N SER A 256 -15.11 -3.86 -7.11
CA SER A 256 -16.25 -4.75 -6.85
C SER A 256 -16.80 -5.33 -8.16
N PHE A 257 -17.32 -6.56 -8.14
CA PHE A 257 -18.24 -7.05 -9.18
C PHE A 257 -19.69 -6.73 -8.78
N VAL A 258 -20.40 -5.94 -9.58
CA VAL A 258 -21.87 -5.91 -9.56
C VAL A 258 -22.37 -6.91 -10.61
N ILE A 259 -22.89 -8.05 -10.17
CA ILE A 259 -23.69 -8.93 -11.03
C ILE A 259 -25.15 -8.51 -10.86
N ASN A 260 -25.76 -8.02 -11.95
CA ASN A 260 -27.22 -7.95 -12.12
C ASN A 260 -27.86 -9.34 -12.01
#